data_AF-A0AAD9T8N6-F1
#
_entry.id   AF-A0AAD9T8N6-F1
#
_cell.length_a   1.000
_cell.length_b   1.000
_cell.length_c   1.000
_cell.angle_alpha   90.00
_cell.angle_beta   90.00
_cell.angle_gamma   90.00
#
_symmetry.space_group_name_H-M   'P 1'
#
loop_
_entity.id
_entity.type
_entity.pdbx_description
1 polymer ?
#
loop_
_entity_poly.entity_id
_entity_poly.type
_entity_poly.pdbx_seq_one_letter_code
_entity_poly.pdbx_strand_id
1 'polypeptide(L)'
;MVSGGGVEAVRVVGRHENHKAICGVIPISPGIKAISMGPRIGIAIRSGADFLGPLLPAVAEICTDFNPSTNVEPSLLKLFRNLWFYIALFGLAPPLQNIQMPSKPMSSTLNSVGSISSIPLQAVGGPYMWNAQWSAAVQKIAQGTPPLVVSSVKWLEDELELNALHNPGSRRGSGNEKAAVTHRAALSAALGGRVDVGGMSTISGVKATYLLAVAFLEIIRFSSNGGILNGSETSTSSTSAFRCVFEYLKTPNLMPAVSQCLTAIVHRAFETAVSWLEDRISDTGLGAVTRDSTLCVHACFLIKCMSEREECIREIAVNLLIQLRDKFPQVLWNSSCLDSLLFSVDDGSSSALVNDPAWIAAVRSLYERVVREWIIKSLSYAPCTTQGLLQVDLLIAKSYSL
;
A
#
# COMPACT_ATOMS: atom_id res chain seq x y z
N MET A 1 43.53 -89.57 1.09
CA MET A 1 42.61 -89.12 0.03
C MET A 1 43.00 -87.68 -0.30
N VAL A 2 43.96 -87.50 -1.21
CA VAL A 2 43.75 -86.98 -2.60
C VAL A 2 43.07 -85.59 -2.56
N SER A 3 43.85 -84.50 -2.56
CA SER A 3 44.29 -83.67 -3.72
C SER A 3 43.21 -82.67 -4.16
N GLY A 4 43.41 -81.37 -4.40
CA GLY A 4 44.56 -80.46 -4.36
C GLY A 4 44.15 -79.05 -4.87
N GLY A 5 45.01 -78.05 -4.59
CA GLY A 5 45.22 -76.66 -5.11
C GLY A 5 44.12 -75.84 -5.82
N GLY A 6 44.06 -74.50 -5.79
CA GLY A 6 44.95 -73.41 -5.34
C GLY A 6 44.57 -72.10 -6.08
N VAL A 7 44.81 -70.94 -5.44
CA VAL A 7 45.23 -69.57 -5.94
C VAL A 7 44.63 -68.98 -7.24
N GLU A 8 44.39 -67.68 -7.50
CA GLU A 8 44.78 -66.37 -6.94
C GLU A 8 43.92 -65.24 -7.61
N ALA A 9 44.14 -64.00 -7.18
CA ALA A 9 43.49 -62.72 -7.52
C ALA A 9 43.46 -62.29 -9.01
N VAL A 10 42.65 -61.26 -9.32
CA VAL A 10 43.06 -59.97 -9.96
C VAL A 10 41.83 -59.08 -10.25
N ARG A 11 41.96 -57.79 -9.91
CA ARG A 11 41.09 -56.66 -10.31
C ARG A 11 41.25 -56.38 -11.81
N VAL A 12 40.16 -56.12 -12.53
CA VAL A 12 40.19 -55.29 -13.74
C VAL A 12 39.12 -54.20 -13.67
N VAL A 13 39.60 -52.99 -13.89
CA VAL A 13 38.94 -51.69 -13.99
C VAL A 13 38.21 -51.56 -15.33
N GLY A 14 37.08 -50.84 -15.38
CA GLY A 14 36.68 -50.16 -16.61
C GLY A 14 35.21 -49.77 -16.79
N ARG A 15 34.91 -48.50 -16.52
CA ARG A 15 34.04 -47.56 -17.30
C ARG A 15 32.56 -47.92 -17.52
N HIS A 16 31.64 -47.19 -16.90
CA HIS A 16 30.99 -45.94 -17.38
C HIS A 16 29.65 -46.25 -18.07
N GLU A 17 28.53 -45.84 -17.45
CA GLU A 17 27.55 -44.88 -18.00
C GLU A 17 26.09 -45.04 -17.52
N ASN A 18 25.50 -43.88 -17.17
CA ASN A 18 24.11 -43.45 -17.32
C ASN A 18 23.02 -43.97 -16.36
N HIS A 19 22.80 -43.20 -15.29
CA HIS A 19 21.52 -43.16 -14.57
C HIS A 19 20.47 -42.40 -15.40
N LYS A 20 19.34 -43.08 -15.70
CA LYS A 20 18.10 -42.45 -16.18
C LYS A 20 16.93 -42.87 -15.28
N ALA A 21 16.20 -41.84 -14.86
CA ALA A 21 14.87 -41.74 -14.26
C ALA A 21 14.05 -43.02 -13.97
N ILE A 22 13.49 -43.08 -12.76
CA ILE A 22 12.27 -43.85 -12.46
C ILE A 22 11.26 -42.88 -11.80
N CYS A 23 10.19 -42.61 -12.53
CA CYS A 23 8.95 -41.98 -12.06
C CYS A 23 7.97 -43.10 -11.74
N GLY A 24 7.44 -43.15 -10.51
CA GLY A 24 6.54 -44.21 -10.05
C GLY A 24 5.06 -43.87 -10.30
N VAL A 25 4.36 -44.79 -10.96
CA VAL A 25 2.90 -44.82 -11.16
C VAL A 25 2.27 -45.76 -10.12
N ILE A 26 1.19 -45.35 -9.47
CA ILE A 26 0.37 -46.19 -8.56
C ILE A 26 -0.97 -46.50 -9.26
N PRO A 27 -1.49 -47.75 -9.22
CA PRO A 27 -2.64 -48.18 -10.02
C PRO A 27 -4.00 -47.94 -9.35
N ILE A 28 -5.04 -47.87 -10.18
CA ILE A 28 -6.45 -47.60 -9.86
C ILE A 28 -7.23 -48.94 -9.81
N SER A 29 -8.10 -49.12 -8.82
CA SER A 29 -9.11 -50.21 -8.79
C SER A 29 -10.47 -49.74 -9.34
N PRO A 30 -11.26 -50.60 -10.03
CA PRO A 30 -12.50 -50.20 -10.68
C PRO A 30 -13.73 -50.53 -9.83
N GLY A 31 -14.73 -49.63 -9.81
CA GLY A 31 -16.09 -50.01 -9.45
C GLY A 31 -16.96 -48.90 -8.85
N ILE A 32 -17.49 -47.98 -9.66
CA ILE A 32 -18.75 -47.27 -9.37
C ILE A 32 -19.56 -47.11 -10.68
N LYS A 33 -20.83 -47.50 -10.61
CA LYS A 33 -21.84 -47.51 -11.68
C LYS A 33 -22.09 -46.12 -12.28
N ALA A 34 -22.31 -46.10 -13.60
CA ALA A 34 -22.78 -44.95 -14.35
C ALA A 34 -24.16 -44.48 -13.87
N ILE A 35 -24.28 -43.19 -13.53
CA ILE A 35 -25.56 -42.50 -13.33
C ILE A 35 -25.87 -41.74 -14.62
N SER A 36 -27.08 -42.01 -15.12
CA SER A 36 -27.74 -41.48 -16.31
C SER A 36 -27.68 -39.94 -16.43
N MET A 37 -27.39 -39.46 -17.65
CA MET A 37 -27.50 -38.07 -18.07
C MET A 37 -28.97 -37.63 -18.16
N GLY A 38 -29.32 -36.58 -17.39
CA GLY A 38 -30.50 -35.72 -17.57
C GLY A 38 -30.06 -34.25 -17.78
N PRO A 39 -30.92 -33.38 -18.35
CA PRO A 39 -30.46 -32.36 -19.31
C PRO A 39 -29.98 -31.04 -18.70
N ARG A 40 -28.91 -30.50 -19.32
CA ARG A 40 -28.48 -29.08 -19.40
C ARG A 40 -28.54 -28.27 -18.10
N ILE A 41 -27.59 -28.52 -17.20
CA ILE A 41 -27.15 -27.49 -16.25
C ILE A 41 -26.11 -26.64 -16.98
N GLY A 42 -26.44 -25.37 -17.24
CA GLY A 42 -25.51 -24.41 -17.80
C GLY A 42 -24.26 -24.36 -16.93
N ILE A 43 -23.10 -24.66 -17.52
CA ILE A 43 -21.80 -24.46 -16.88
C ILE A 43 -21.67 -22.94 -16.69
N ALA A 44 -21.97 -22.45 -15.50
CA ALA A 44 -21.57 -21.12 -15.09
C ALA A 44 -20.04 -21.10 -15.17
N ILE A 45 -19.49 -20.34 -16.11
CA ILE A 45 -18.05 -20.09 -16.21
C ILE A 45 -17.65 -19.45 -14.88
N ARG A 46 -16.96 -20.21 -14.02
CA ARG A 46 -16.49 -19.71 -12.71
C ARG A 46 -15.58 -18.51 -12.94
N SER A 47 -15.89 -17.39 -12.31
CA SER A 47 -15.11 -16.15 -12.42
C SER A 47 -13.78 -16.32 -11.67
N GLY A 48 -12.75 -15.56 -12.03
CA GLY A 48 -11.47 -15.55 -11.28
C GLY A 48 -11.66 -15.24 -9.78
N ALA A 49 -12.70 -14.47 -9.45
CA ALA A 49 -13.15 -14.23 -8.08
C ALA A 49 -13.58 -15.49 -7.32
N ASP A 50 -14.22 -16.46 -8.00
CA ASP A 50 -14.63 -17.74 -7.38
C ASP A 50 -13.44 -18.59 -6.94
N PHE A 51 -12.27 -18.38 -7.56
CA PHE A 51 -11.05 -19.11 -7.23
C PHE A 51 -10.21 -18.38 -6.20
N LEU A 52 -9.97 -17.07 -6.39
CA LEU A 52 -9.10 -16.31 -5.50
C LEU A 52 -9.80 -15.93 -4.18
N GLY A 53 -11.08 -15.57 -4.22
CA GLY A 53 -11.85 -15.12 -3.05
C GLY A 53 -11.74 -16.08 -1.86
N PRO A 54 -12.06 -17.38 -2.02
CA PRO A 54 -11.93 -18.37 -0.95
C PRO A 54 -10.51 -18.55 -0.37
N LEU A 55 -9.47 -18.17 -1.12
CA LEU A 55 -8.07 -18.29 -0.69
C LEU A 55 -7.59 -17.07 0.11
N LEU A 56 -8.27 -15.91 0.00
CA LEU A 56 -7.85 -14.67 0.66
C LEU A 56 -7.65 -14.82 2.17
N PRO A 57 -8.49 -15.53 2.95
CA PRO A 57 -8.27 -15.69 4.38
C PRO A 57 -6.94 -16.39 4.72
N ALA A 58 -6.57 -17.45 3.97
CA ALA A 58 -5.31 -18.15 4.17
C ALA A 58 -4.11 -17.30 3.74
N VAL A 59 -4.24 -16.54 2.64
CA VAL A 59 -3.21 -15.57 2.22
C VAL A 59 -3.04 -14.47 3.27
N ALA A 60 -4.13 -14.00 3.89
CA ALA A 60 -4.09 -13.00 4.94
C ALA A 60 -3.36 -13.48 6.20
N GLU A 61 -3.53 -14.76 6.58
CA GLU A 61 -2.79 -15.38 7.68
C GLU A 61 -1.28 -15.43 7.37
N ILE A 62 -0.90 -15.80 6.15
CA ILE A 62 0.52 -15.75 5.74
C ILE A 62 1.06 -14.31 5.75
N CYS A 63 0.23 -13.32 5.41
CA CYS A 63 0.65 -11.92 5.34
C CYS A 63 0.92 -11.27 6.70
N THR A 64 0.46 -11.84 7.83
CA THR A 64 0.64 -11.21 9.15
C THR A 64 2.09 -11.14 9.60
N ASP A 65 2.92 -12.03 9.06
CA ASP A 65 4.33 -12.13 9.44
C ASP A 65 5.22 -11.14 8.66
N PHE A 66 4.64 -10.42 7.69
CA PHE A 66 5.39 -9.50 6.84
C PHE A 66 5.37 -8.08 7.37
N ASN A 67 6.55 -7.46 7.42
CA ASN A 67 6.68 -6.03 7.65
C ASN A 67 6.80 -5.30 6.30
N PRO A 68 5.80 -4.48 5.90
CA PRO A 68 5.79 -3.82 4.60
C PRO A 68 6.85 -2.73 4.44
N SER A 69 7.53 -2.33 5.53
CA SER A 69 8.61 -1.35 5.52
C SER A 69 10.00 -1.96 5.32
N THR A 70 10.10 -3.29 5.30
CA THR A 70 11.37 -4.01 5.06
C THR A 70 11.55 -4.33 3.60
N ASN A 71 12.81 -4.44 3.15
CA ASN A 71 13.09 -4.84 1.78
C ASN A 71 12.76 -6.31 1.58
N VAL A 72 12.02 -6.62 0.53
CA VAL A 72 11.51 -7.97 0.23
C VAL A 72 12.18 -8.48 -1.03
N GLU A 73 12.41 -9.80 -1.12
CA GLU A 73 12.96 -10.41 -2.33
C GLU A 73 12.10 -10.06 -3.56
N PRO A 74 12.70 -9.74 -4.73
CA PRO A 74 11.96 -9.36 -5.93
C PRO A 74 10.89 -10.37 -6.37
N SER A 75 11.13 -11.66 -6.16
CA SER A 75 10.20 -12.74 -6.51
C SER A 75 8.90 -12.69 -5.68
N LEU A 76 9.04 -12.49 -4.37
CA LEU A 76 7.92 -12.32 -3.44
C LEU A 76 7.19 -10.99 -3.67
N LEU A 77 7.93 -9.92 -3.96
CA LEU A 77 7.31 -8.65 -4.30
C LEU A 77 6.47 -8.73 -5.59
N LYS A 78 6.96 -9.46 -6.59
CA LYS A 78 6.20 -9.79 -7.80
C LYS A 78 4.94 -10.60 -7.49
N LEU A 79 4.97 -11.50 -6.50
CA LEU A 79 3.78 -12.23 -6.05
C LEU A 79 2.74 -11.28 -5.44
N PHE A 80 3.14 -10.37 -4.55
CA PHE A 80 2.26 -9.34 -3.99
C PHE A 80 1.66 -8.45 -5.09
N ARG A 81 2.48 -8.02 -6.04
CA ARG A 81 2.04 -7.24 -7.20
C ARG A 81 0.95 -7.97 -7.98
N ASN A 82 1.15 -9.24 -8.30
CA ASN A 82 0.18 -10.03 -9.04
C ASN A 82 -1.10 -10.29 -8.22
N LEU A 83 -0.97 -10.55 -6.92
CA LEU A 83 -2.10 -10.70 -6.01
C LEU A 83 -2.99 -9.46 -6.01
N TRP A 84 -2.42 -8.28 -5.78
CA TRP A 84 -3.17 -7.02 -5.77
C TRP A 84 -3.77 -6.69 -7.13
N PHE A 85 -3.05 -6.98 -8.21
CA PHE A 85 -3.57 -6.85 -9.55
C PHE A 85 -4.83 -7.72 -9.76
N TYR A 86 -4.83 -8.98 -9.30
CA TYR A 86 -6.01 -9.85 -9.36
C TYR A 86 -7.13 -9.40 -8.42
N ILE A 87 -6.80 -8.87 -7.23
CA ILE A 87 -7.79 -8.29 -6.32
C ILE A 87 -8.53 -7.13 -7.01
N ALA A 88 -7.81 -6.26 -7.72
CA ALA A 88 -8.41 -5.17 -8.49
C ALA A 88 -9.19 -5.68 -9.72
N LEU A 89 -8.58 -6.55 -10.52
CA LEU A 89 -9.16 -7.11 -11.75
C LEU A 89 -10.47 -7.85 -11.50
N PHE A 90 -10.57 -8.58 -10.38
CA PHE A 90 -11.75 -9.38 -10.03
C PHE A 90 -12.72 -8.67 -9.09
N GLY A 91 -12.46 -7.40 -8.71
CA GLY A 91 -13.34 -6.63 -7.82
C GLY A 91 -13.46 -7.23 -6.42
N LEU A 92 -12.36 -7.77 -5.88
CA LEU A 92 -12.32 -8.40 -4.55
C LEU A 92 -12.00 -7.40 -3.42
N ALA A 93 -11.55 -6.19 -3.77
CA ALA A 93 -11.32 -5.13 -2.80
C ALA A 93 -12.65 -4.55 -2.26
N PRO A 94 -12.72 -4.20 -0.97
CA PRO A 94 -13.86 -3.47 -0.42
C PRO A 94 -14.13 -2.15 -1.17
N PRO A 95 -15.39 -1.70 -1.26
CA PRO A 95 -15.70 -0.41 -1.86
C PRO A 95 -15.01 0.71 -1.06
N LEU A 96 -14.39 1.65 -1.76
CA LEU A 96 -13.66 2.77 -1.15
C LEU A 96 -14.58 3.89 -0.60
N GLN A 97 -15.87 3.61 -0.39
CA GLN A 97 -16.84 4.60 0.07
C GLN A 97 -17.06 4.52 1.57
N ASN A 98 -16.60 5.55 2.27
CA ASN A 98 -17.12 5.95 3.58
C ASN A 98 -17.00 7.47 3.79
N ILE A 99 -17.34 8.29 2.79
CA ILE A 99 -17.60 9.72 3.03
C ILE A 99 -19.07 9.82 3.43
N GLN A 100 -19.26 10.10 4.71
CA GLN A 100 -20.52 10.33 5.42
C GLN A 100 -21.63 10.92 4.53
N MET A 101 -22.71 10.16 4.34
CA MET A 101 -23.99 10.75 3.97
C MET A 101 -24.49 11.61 5.15
N PRO A 102 -24.85 12.89 4.96
CA PRO A 102 -25.65 13.58 5.95
C PRO A 102 -27.02 12.90 5.99
N SER A 103 -27.31 12.22 7.10
CA SER A 103 -28.62 11.70 7.42
C SER A 103 -29.63 12.86 7.48
N LYS A 104 -30.54 12.92 6.52
CA LYS A 104 -31.80 13.65 6.67
C LYS A 104 -32.97 12.70 6.41
N PRO A 105 -33.99 12.72 7.28
CA PRO A 105 -35.14 11.84 7.15
C PRO A 105 -36.04 12.30 6.00
N MET A 106 -36.74 11.31 5.44
CA MET A 106 -37.76 11.37 4.39
C MET A 106 -38.59 12.66 4.37
N SER A 107 -38.76 13.24 3.18
CA SER A 107 -39.91 14.10 2.85
C SER A 107 -40.19 13.99 1.36
N SER A 108 -41.44 13.65 1.02
CA SER A 108 -41.99 13.51 -0.32
C SER A 108 -42.35 14.88 -0.91
N THR A 109 -41.78 15.29 -2.04
CA THR A 109 -42.47 15.97 -3.19
C THR A 109 -41.50 16.35 -4.33
N LEU A 110 -42.07 16.54 -5.52
CA LEU A 110 -41.50 16.65 -6.87
C LEU A 110 -40.56 17.86 -7.16
N ASN A 111 -39.65 17.60 -8.11
CA ASN A 111 -39.05 18.46 -9.15
C ASN A 111 -38.26 19.72 -8.77
N SER A 112 -36.93 19.67 -8.94
CA SER A 112 -36.16 20.80 -9.48
C SER A 112 -34.80 20.32 -10.02
N VAL A 113 -34.43 20.89 -11.17
CA VAL A 113 -33.19 20.73 -11.93
C VAL A 113 -31.97 21.20 -11.12
N GLY A 114 -30.84 20.49 -11.28
CA GLY A 114 -29.53 20.94 -10.84
C GLY A 114 -29.04 20.33 -9.52
N SER A 115 -28.68 19.05 -9.53
CA SER A 115 -27.86 18.46 -8.47
C SER A 115 -26.84 17.54 -9.12
N ILE A 116 -25.55 17.86 -8.95
CA ILE A 116 -24.45 16.96 -9.24
C ILE A 116 -24.58 15.82 -8.23
N SER A 117 -25.27 14.77 -8.64
CA SER A 117 -25.40 13.54 -7.88
C SER A 117 -24.00 12.97 -7.67
N SER A 118 -23.58 12.85 -6.41
CA SER A 118 -22.50 11.93 -6.02
C SER A 118 -22.95 10.52 -6.38
N ILE A 119 -22.57 10.05 -7.56
CA ILE A 119 -22.85 8.70 -8.02
C ILE A 119 -22.13 7.75 -7.06
N PRO A 120 -22.83 6.81 -6.40
CA PRO A 120 -22.17 5.79 -5.60
C PRO A 120 -21.23 5.02 -6.53
N LEU A 121 -19.97 4.93 -6.15
CA LEU A 121 -19.01 4.10 -6.84
C LEU A 121 -19.38 2.65 -6.62
N GLN A 122 -20.18 2.16 -7.55
CA GLN A 122 -20.27 0.75 -7.85
C GLN A 122 -18.90 0.34 -8.38
N ALA A 123 -17.96 0.09 -7.47
CA ALA A 123 -16.71 -0.58 -7.75
C ALA A 123 -17.06 -1.80 -8.61
N VAL A 124 -16.44 -1.90 -9.79
CA VAL A 124 -16.51 -2.98 -10.79
C VAL A 124 -17.53 -4.06 -10.41
N GLY A 125 -18.79 -3.88 -10.81
CA GLY A 125 -19.91 -4.73 -10.40
C GLY A 125 -19.65 -6.21 -10.72
N GLY A 126 -19.22 -6.96 -9.72
CA GLY A 126 -19.21 -8.41 -9.68
C GLY A 126 -20.10 -8.90 -8.52
N PRO A 127 -20.65 -10.13 -8.58
CA PRO A 127 -21.59 -10.67 -7.60
C PRO A 127 -21.01 -10.88 -6.18
N TYR A 128 -19.76 -10.46 -5.93
CA TYR A 128 -19.00 -10.73 -4.71
C TYR A 128 -18.84 -9.53 -3.78
N MET A 129 -19.52 -8.41 -4.05
CA MET A 129 -19.37 -7.14 -3.33
C MET A 129 -19.63 -7.21 -1.80
N TRP A 130 -19.93 -8.37 -1.20
CA TRP A 130 -20.41 -8.47 0.19
C TRP A 130 -19.82 -9.61 1.05
N ASN A 131 -18.74 -10.29 0.63
CA ASN A 131 -18.12 -11.26 1.54
C ASN A 131 -17.27 -10.54 2.61
N ALA A 132 -17.82 -10.41 3.82
CA ALA A 132 -17.15 -9.77 4.96
C ALA A 132 -15.82 -10.44 5.34
N GLN A 133 -15.70 -11.77 5.16
CA GLN A 133 -14.46 -12.49 5.42
C GLN A 133 -13.39 -12.12 4.39
N TRP A 134 -13.75 -11.97 3.11
CA TRP A 134 -12.82 -11.53 2.07
C TRP A 134 -12.39 -10.09 2.29
N SER A 135 -13.33 -9.20 2.66
CA SER A 135 -13.02 -7.82 3.01
C SER A 135 -12.02 -7.74 4.16
N ALA A 136 -12.28 -8.46 5.26
CA ALA A 136 -11.37 -8.49 6.41
C ALA A 136 -10.00 -9.11 6.05
N ALA A 137 -9.98 -10.12 5.18
CA ALA A 137 -8.74 -10.71 4.68
C ALA A 137 -7.94 -9.69 3.86
N VAL A 138 -8.56 -8.96 2.92
CA VAL A 138 -7.88 -7.93 2.12
C VAL A 138 -7.33 -6.80 3.00
N GLN A 139 -8.06 -6.37 4.04
CA GLN A 139 -7.57 -5.41 5.03
C GLN A 139 -6.29 -5.89 5.72
N LYS A 140 -6.26 -7.16 6.15
CA LYS A 140 -5.06 -7.77 6.76
C LYS A 140 -3.91 -7.90 5.76
N ILE A 141 -4.19 -8.35 4.54
CA ILE A 141 -3.20 -8.44 3.45
C ILE A 141 -2.57 -7.07 3.21
N ALA A 142 -3.37 -6.00 3.17
CA ALA A 142 -2.88 -4.64 2.96
C ALA A 142 -1.85 -4.19 4.01
N GLN A 143 -2.04 -4.59 5.27
CA GLN A 143 -1.10 -4.27 6.35
C GLN A 143 0.27 -4.96 6.17
N GLY A 144 0.32 -6.18 5.64
CA GLY A 144 1.57 -6.91 5.41
C GLY A 144 2.20 -6.68 4.03
N THR A 145 1.49 -6.07 3.08
CA THR A 145 1.97 -5.92 1.70
C THR A 145 2.99 -4.78 1.61
N PRO A 146 4.22 -5.00 1.09
CA PRO A 146 5.16 -3.93 0.78
C PRO A 146 4.66 -3.03 -0.39
N PRO A 147 5.25 -1.83 -0.60
CA PRO A 147 4.95 -1.02 -1.78
C PRO A 147 5.16 -1.83 -3.06
N LEU A 148 4.25 -1.74 -4.02
CA LEU A 148 4.26 -2.60 -5.22
C LEU A 148 5.35 -2.21 -6.27
N VAL A 149 6.42 -1.56 -5.83
CA VAL A 149 7.55 -1.06 -6.61
C VAL A 149 8.61 -2.15 -6.75
N VAL A 150 8.53 -2.97 -7.81
CA VAL A 150 9.53 -4.02 -8.09
C VAL A 150 10.84 -3.40 -8.59
N SER A 151 11.72 -3.00 -7.67
CA SER A 151 13.06 -2.39 -7.93
C SER A 151 13.05 -1.06 -8.70
N SER A 152 14.08 -0.24 -8.49
CA SER A 152 14.07 1.22 -8.63
C SER A 152 13.86 1.82 -10.04
N VAL A 153 13.51 1.05 -11.07
CA VAL A 153 13.30 1.62 -12.43
C VAL A 153 12.19 0.96 -13.26
N LYS A 154 11.74 -0.28 -12.99
CA LYS A 154 11.03 -1.07 -14.03
C LYS A 154 9.64 -1.62 -13.70
N TRP A 155 8.96 -1.13 -12.67
CA TRP A 155 7.73 -1.79 -12.21
C TRP A 155 6.49 -1.55 -13.10
N LEU A 156 6.43 -0.45 -13.86
CA LEU A 156 5.36 -0.15 -14.82
C LEU A 156 5.81 -0.28 -16.30
N GLU A 157 7.07 -0.64 -16.54
CA GLU A 157 7.65 -0.72 -17.89
C GLU A 157 7.31 -2.04 -18.59
N ASP A 158 7.21 -3.14 -17.85
CA ASP A 158 6.88 -4.47 -18.38
C ASP A 158 5.38 -4.61 -18.65
N GLU A 159 4.85 -3.74 -19.52
CA GLU A 159 3.46 -3.78 -19.98
C GLU A 159 3.09 -5.14 -20.57
N LEU A 160 4.04 -5.87 -21.17
CA LEU A 160 3.85 -7.25 -21.60
C LEU A 160 3.50 -8.19 -20.43
N GLU A 161 4.16 -8.03 -19.29
CA GLU A 161 3.93 -8.83 -18.10
C GLU A 161 2.58 -8.53 -17.47
N LEU A 162 2.20 -7.24 -17.38
CA LEU A 162 0.87 -6.84 -16.91
C LEU A 162 -0.24 -7.31 -17.87
N ASN A 163 0.01 -7.28 -19.18
CA ASN A 163 -0.91 -7.82 -20.19
C ASN A 163 -1.09 -9.34 -20.07
N ALA A 164 -0.03 -10.08 -19.70
CA ALA A 164 -0.12 -11.50 -19.45
C ALA A 164 -1.06 -11.83 -18.27
N LEU A 165 -1.13 -10.94 -17.26
CA LEU A 165 -2.07 -11.11 -16.13
C LEU A 165 -3.54 -10.93 -16.54
N HIS A 166 -3.85 -10.05 -17.50
CA HIS A 166 -5.21 -9.94 -18.03
C HIS A 166 -5.62 -11.16 -18.88
N ASN A 167 -4.68 -11.87 -19.50
CA ASN A 167 -4.96 -12.96 -20.43
C ASN A 167 -3.94 -14.10 -20.30
N PRO A 168 -4.03 -14.97 -19.28
CA PRO A 168 -3.04 -16.03 -19.06
C PRO A 168 -3.00 -17.11 -20.17
N GLY A 169 -3.87 -17.05 -21.20
CA GLY A 169 -3.93 -18.04 -22.27
C GLY A 169 -4.42 -17.58 -23.66
N SER A 170 -4.57 -16.28 -23.93
CA SER A 170 -5.10 -15.82 -25.24
C SER A 170 -4.09 -14.96 -26.00
N ARG A 171 -3.66 -15.45 -27.17
CA ARG A 171 -2.91 -14.70 -28.20
C ARG A 171 -3.76 -13.63 -28.91
N ARG A 172 -4.99 -13.33 -28.44
CA ARG A 172 -5.94 -12.43 -29.10
C ARG A 172 -6.52 -11.41 -28.11
N GLY A 173 -5.95 -10.21 -28.12
CA GLY A 173 -6.27 -9.10 -27.20
C GLY A 173 -7.51 -8.28 -27.58
N SER A 174 -8.69 -8.89 -27.70
CA SER A 174 -9.91 -8.17 -28.11
C SER A 174 -11.02 -8.07 -27.04
N GLY A 175 -10.89 -8.76 -25.90
CA GLY A 175 -11.88 -8.69 -24.80
C GLY A 175 -11.61 -7.58 -23.76
N ASN A 176 -10.51 -6.85 -23.89
CA ASN A 176 -9.88 -6.10 -22.79
C ASN A 176 -10.34 -4.63 -22.68
N GLU A 177 -10.82 -3.99 -23.75
CA GLU A 177 -11.10 -2.54 -23.70
C GLU A 177 -12.31 -2.19 -22.83
N LYS A 178 -13.35 -3.03 -22.79
CA LYS A 178 -14.53 -2.79 -21.94
C LYS A 178 -14.17 -2.87 -20.45
N ALA A 179 -13.33 -3.84 -20.06
CA ALA A 179 -12.80 -3.94 -18.69
C ALA A 179 -11.85 -2.78 -18.38
N ALA A 180 -10.99 -2.41 -19.32
CA ALA A 180 -10.10 -1.25 -19.21
C ALA A 180 -10.87 0.05 -18.96
N VAL A 181 -11.97 0.30 -19.69
CA VAL A 181 -12.83 1.47 -19.46
C VAL A 181 -13.42 1.47 -18.05
N THR A 182 -13.94 0.33 -17.58
CA THR A 182 -14.47 0.20 -16.21
C THR A 182 -13.38 0.46 -15.17
N HIS A 183 -12.16 -0.05 -15.37
CA HIS A 183 -11.06 0.15 -14.43
C HIS A 183 -10.53 1.59 -14.43
N ARG A 184 -10.47 2.27 -15.59
CA ARG A 184 -10.15 3.70 -15.65
C ARG A 184 -11.19 4.53 -14.92
N ALA A 185 -12.47 4.20 -15.06
CA ALA A 185 -13.54 4.87 -14.32
C ALA A 185 -13.42 4.63 -12.80
N ALA A 186 -13.20 3.39 -12.39
CA ALA A 186 -12.98 3.03 -10.99
C ALA A 186 -11.74 3.73 -10.41
N LEU A 187 -10.64 3.78 -11.17
CA LEU A 187 -9.42 4.50 -10.80
C LEU A 187 -9.68 5.99 -10.65
N SER A 188 -10.23 6.66 -11.68
CA SER A 188 -10.53 8.10 -11.65
C SER A 188 -11.32 8.50 -10.40
N ALA A 189 -12.27 7.65 -10.02
CA ALA A 189 -13.10 7.89 -8.86
C ALA A 189 -12.43 7.53 -7.53
N ALA A 190 -11.60 6.46 -7.49
CA ALA A 190 -10.72 6.18 -6.36
C ALA A 190 -9.75 7.34 -6.09
N LEU A 191 -9.30 8.01 -7.15
CA LEU A 191 -8.44 9.20 -7.10
C LEU A 191 -9.19 10.50 -6.76
N GLY A 192 -10.51 10.48 -6.61
CA GLY A 192 -11.31 11.66 -6.26
C GLY A 192 -11.29 12.77 -7.31
N GLY A 193 -11.12 12.44 -8.60
CA GLY A 193 -11.09 13.44 -9.68
C GLY A 193 -9.81 14.29 -9.74
N ARG A 194 -8.74 13.88 -9.03
CA ARG A 194 -7.44 14.57 -9.01
C ARG A 194 -6.62 14.43 -10.30
N VAL A 195 -7.06 13.60 -11.25
CA VAL A 195 -6.43 13.39 -12.56
C VAL A 195 -7.47 13.71 -13.62
N ASP A 196 -7.09 14.55 -14.58
CA ASP A 196 -7.98 14.99 -15.65
C ASP A 196 -8.30 13.84 -16.62
N VAL A 197 -9.41 14.00 -17.34
CA VAL A 197 -9.91 12.98 -18.28
C VAL A 197 -8.93 12.73 -19.42
N GLY A 198 -8.22 13.77 -19.87
CA GLY A 198 -7.19 13.69 -20.91
C GLY A 198 -6.02 12.83 -20.43
N GLY A 199 -5.44 13.14 -19.26
CA GLY A 199 -4.41 12.34 -18.61
C GLY A 199 -4.83 10.89 -18.42
N MET A 200 -6.03 10.64 -17.87
CA MET A 200 -6.58 9.30 -17.66
C MET A 200 -6.71 8.49 -18.96
N SER A 201 -7.04 9.13 -20.08
CA SER A 201 -7.15 8.46 -21.39
C SER A 201 -5.82 7.98 -21.96
N THR A 202 -4.70 8.56 -21.54
CA THR A 202 -3.34 8.14 -21.95
C THR A 202 -2.86 6.87 -21.22
N ILE A 203 -3.55 6.48 -20.16
CA ILE A 203 -3.20 5.31 -19.35
C ILE A 203 -3.81 4.06 -20.01
N SER A 204 -2.95 3.10 -20.38
CA SER A 204 -3.39 1.83 -20.94
C SER A 204 -4.23 1.03 -19.94
N GLY A 205 -5.12 0.16 -20.42
CA GLY A 205 -6.05 -0.58 -19.57
C GLY A 205 -5.37 -1.38 -18.45
N VAL A 206 -4.24 -2.03 -18.77
CA VAL A 206 -3.47 -2.79 -17.78
C VAL A 206 -2.79 -1.89 -16.75
N LYS A 207 -2.28 -0.73 -17.16
CA LYS A 207 -1.70 0.27 -16.26
C LYS A 207 -2.78 0.86 -15.35
N ALA A 208 -3.99 1.06 -15.86
CA ALA A 208 -5.13 1.51 -15.06
C ALA A 208 -5.54 0.46 -14.01
N THR A 209 -5.60 -0.83 -14.37
CA THR A 209 -5.84 -1.92 -13.39
C THR A 209 -4.75 -1.96 -12.31
N TYR A 210 -3.49 -1.82 -12.71
CA TYR A 210 -2.38 -1.79 -11.76
C TYR A 210 -2.48 -0.59 -10.82
N LEU A 211 -2.69 0.62 -11.35
CA LEU A 211 -2.81 1.83 -10.53
C LEU A 211 -4.03 1.76 -9.60
N LEU A 212 -5.11 1.12 -10.05
CA LEU A 212 -6.28 0.82 -9.21
C LEU A 212 -5.91 -0.15 -8.08
N ALA A 213 -5.08 -1.15 -8.35
CA ALA A 213 -4.56 -2.05 -7.32
C ALA A 213 -3.72 -1.32 -6.27
N VAL A 214 -2.85 -0.40 -6.69
CA VAL A 214 -2.10 0.47 -5.76
C VAL A 214 -3.05 1.36 -4.97
N ALA A 215 -4.04 1.98 -5.62
CA ALA A 215 -5.02 2.81 -4.94
C ALA A 215 -5.81 2.02 -3.89
N PHE A 216 -6.28 0.81 -4.22
CA PHE A 216 -6.93 -0.07 -3.25
C PHE A 216 -6.01 -0.42 -2.09
N LEU A 217 -4.79 -0.88 -2.37
CA LEU A 217 -3.83 -1.24 -1.32
C LEU A 217 -3.65 -0.10 -0.32
N GLU A 218 -3.32 1.09 -0.79
CA GLU A 218 -2.94 2.18 0.10
C GLU A 218 -4.16 2.80 0.80
N ILE A 219 -5.30 2.97 0.12
CA ILE A 219 -6.52 3.48 0.78
C ILE A 219 -7.00 2.47 1.84
N ILE A 220 -6.99 1.17 1.54
CA ILE A 220 -7.35 0.13 2.52
C ILE A 220 -6.38 0.13 3.69
N ARG A 221 -5.08 0.26 3.43
CA ARG A 221 -4.04 0.33 4.47
C ARG A 221 -4.27 1.50 5.44
N PHE A 222 -4.61 2.68 4.95
CA PHE A 222 -4.88 3.84 5.83
C PHE A 222 -6.24 3.79 6.52
N SER A 223 -7.25 3.18 5.88
CA SER A 223 -8.54 2.93 6.54
C SER A 223 -8.43 1.89 7.67
N SER A 224 -7.39 1.05 7.63
CA SER A 224 -7.14 -0.02 8.58
C SER A 224 -6.14 0.47 9.63
N ASN A 225 -6.57 0.55 10.90
CA ASN A 225 -5.72 1.01 12.01
C ASN A 225 -5.07 2.38 11.77
N GLY A 226 -5.75 3.28 11.05
CA GLY A 226 -5.28 4.63 10.76
C GLY A 226 -4.03 4.70 9.90
N GLY A 227 -3.56 3.60 9.31
CA GLY A 227 -2.27 3.56 8.62
C GLY A 227 -1.08 3.39 9.56
N ILE A 228 -1.28 2.84 10.76
CA ILE A 228 -0.18 2.41 11.63
C ILE A 228 0.22 0.99 11.29
N LEU A 229 1.48 0.84 10.89
CA LEU A 229 2.12 -0.42 10.62
C LEU A 229 2.68 -0.99 11.91
N ASN A 230 2.34 -2.24 12.20
CA ASN A 230 2.90 -2.95 13.34
C ASN A 230 4.41 -3.15 13.13
N GLY A 231 5.20 -2.73 14.11
CA GLY A 231 6.62 -3.09 14.18
C GLY A 231 6.78 -4.59 14.44
N SER A 232 7.96 -5.13 14.11
CA SER A 232 8.36 -6.46 14.59
C SER A 232 8.28 -6.48 16.11
N GLU A 233 8.02 -7.65 16.72
CA GLU A 233 7.89 -7.86 18.18
C GLU A 233 9.07 -7.31 19.00
N THR A 234 10.20 -6.99 18.35
CA THR A 234 11.40 -6.40 18.96
C THR A 234 11.46 -4.87 18.93
N SER A 235 10.59 -4.21 18.17
CA SER A 235 10.60 -2.76 17.94
C SER A 235 9.28 -2.15 18.42
N THR A 236 9.32 -1.47 19.56
CA THR A 236 8.14 -0.82 20.16
C THR A 236 7.67 0.42 19.40
N SER A 237 8.34 0.82 18.31
CA SER A 237 8.02 2.00 17.52
C SER A 237 6.98 1.71 16.44
N SER A 238 5.79 2.29 16.61
CA SER A 238 4.77 2.35 15.56
C SER A 238 5.31 3.10 14.34
N THR A 239 5.15 2.53 13.14
CA THR A 239 5.63 3.13 11.89
C THR A 239 4.47 3.64 11.06
N SER A 240 4.63 4.81 10.44
CA SER A 240 3.62 5.35 9.53
C SER A 240 3.60 4.57 8.21
N ALA A 241 2.41 4.21 7.74
CA ALA A 241 2.15 3.71 6.39
C ALA A 241 2.52 4.71 5.29
N PHE A 242 2.75 5.99 5.62
CA PHE A 242 3.28 6.94 4.64
C PHE A 242 4.65 6.51 4.13
N ARG A 243 5.41 5.75 4.93
CA ARG A 243 6.66 5.12 4.50
C ARG A 243 6.46 4.22 3.26
N CYS A 244 5.30 3.59 3.12
CA CYS A 244 4.98 2.77 1.95
C CYS A 244 4.55 3.64 0.76
N VAL A 245 3.56 4.51 0.94
CA VAL A 245 2.97 5.27 -0.18
C VAL A 245 3.92 6.34 -0.75
N PHE A 246 4.88 6.83 0.03
CA PHE A 246 5.89 7.77 -0.46
C PHE A 246 6.95 7.11 -1.35
N GLU A 247 7.13 5.78 -1.30
CA GLU A 247 8.06 5.08 -2.21
C GLU A 247 7.63 5.23 -3.68
N TYR A 248 6.33 5.37 -3.95
CA TYR A 248 5.85 5.61 -5.32
C TYR A 248 6.30 6.97 -5.88
N LEU A 249 6.57 7.96 -5.03
CA LEU A 249 7.04 9.29 -5.44
C LEU A 249 8.54 9.32 -5.80
N LYS A 250 9.30 8.31 -5.35
CA LYS A 250 10.75 8.21 -5.58
C LYS A 250 11.10 7.69 -6.97
N THR A 251 10.12 7.22 -7.74
CA THR A 251 10.38 6.65 -9.08
C THR A 251 10.59 7.79 -10.10
N PRO A 252 11.80 7.92 -10.69
CA PRO A 252 12.06 8.96 -11.68
C PRO A 252 11.47 8.59 -13.05
N ASN A 253 11.36 9.59 -13.95
CA ASN A 253 11.06 9.41 -15.39
C ASN A 253 9.74 8.70 -15.71
N LEU A 254 8.73 8.78 -14.82
CA LEU A 254 7.39 8.28 -15.11
C LEU A 254 6.67 9.16 -16.13
N MET A 255 5.78 8.54 -16.92
CA MET A 255 4.82 9.27 -17.74
C MET A 255 4.02 10.27 -16.87
N PRO A 256 3.77 11.51 -17.33
CA PRO A 256 3.12 12.53 -16.49
C PRO A 256 1.79 12.08 -15.88
N ALA A 257 0.93 11.42 -16.65
CA ALA A 257 -0.36 10.92 -16.15
C ALA A 257 -0.20 9.85 -15.06
N VAL A 258 0.82 8.99 -15.16
CA VAL A 258 1.11 7.98 -14.12
C VAL A 258 1.63 8.67 -12.86
N SER A 259 2.57 9.61 -13.00
CA SER A 259 3.09 10.39 -11.87
C SER A 259 1.95 11.11 -11.14
N GLN A 260 1.04 11.76 -11.87
CA GLN A 260 -0.16 12.40 -11.32
C GLN A 260 -1.08 11.39 -10.60
N CYS A 261 -1.28 10.19 -11.14
CA CYS A 261 -2.04 9.14 -10.45
C CYS A 261 -1.38 8.75 -9.12
N LEU A 262 -0.06 8.56 -9.07
CA LEU A 262 0.65 8.18 -7.84
C LEU A 262 0.60 9.30 -6.79
N THR A 263 0.80 10.55 -7.20
CA THR A 263 0.60 11.71 -6.32
C THR A 263 -0.84 11.79 -5.82
N ALA A 264 -1.83 11.53 -6.67
CA ALA A 264 -3.24 11.47 -6.26
C ALA A 264 -3.50 10.35 -5.25
N ILE A 265 -2.86 9.17 -5.39
CA ILE A 265 -2.97 8.07 -4.42
C ILE A 265 -2.40 8.49 -3.07
N VAL A 266 -1.25 9.18 -3.01
CA VAL A 266 -0.70 9.73 -1.77
C VAL A 266 -1.71 10.67 -1.08
N HIS A 267 -2.34 11.56 -1.84
CA HIS A 267 -3.38 12.44 -1.29
C HIS A 267 -4.61 11.68 -0.81
N ARG A 268 -5.06 10.65 -1.52
CA ARG A 268 -6.23 9.84 -1.09
C ARG A 268 -5.92 9.00 0.13
N ALA A 269 -4.71 8.45 0.23
CA ALA A 269 -4.21 7.80 1.44
C ALA A 269 -4.22 8.77 2.63
N PHE A 270 -3.73 10.00 2.44
CA PHE A 270 -3.77 11.04 3.46
C PHE A 270 -5.20 11.43 3.87
N GLU A 271 -6.10 11.68 2.93
CA GLU A 271 -7.51 11.98 3.20
C GLU A 271 -8.17 10.84 3.99
N THR A 272 -7.83 9.60 3.68
CA THR A 272 -8.33 8.42 4.40
C THR A 272 -7.82 8.39 5.84
N ALA A 273 -6.54 8.72 6.06
CA ALA A 273 -5.96 8.84 7.39
C ALA A 273 -6.64 9.95 8.21
N VAL A 274 -6.87 11.11 7.58
CA VAL A 274 -7.59 12.24 8.21
C VAL A 274 -9.01 11.84 8.56
N SER A 275 -9.77 11.23 7.65
CA SER A 275 -11.11 10.73 7.93
C SER A 275 -11.11 9.73 9.09
N TRP A 276 -10.14 8.82 9.14
CA TRP A 276 -10.02 7.85 10.24
C TRP A 276 -9.78 8.53 11.59
N LEU A 277 -8.99 9.61 11.62
CA LEU A 277 -8.76 10.43 12.82
C LEU A 277 -10.00 11.26 13.21
N GLU A 278 -10.72 11.80 12.23
CA GLU A 278 -11.95 12.59 12.42
C GLU A 278 -13.07 11.76 13.06
N ASP A 279 -13.27 10.54 12.55
CA ASP A 279 -14.28 9.60 13.07
C ASP A 279 -14.09 9.26 14.55
N ARG A 280 -12.90 9.56 15.11
CA ARG A 280 -12.47 9.23 16.47
C ARG A 280 -12.24 10.45 17.35
N ILE A 281 -12.63 11.65 16.93
CA ILE A 281 -12.43 12.87 17.72
C ILE A 281 -13.09 12.78 19.10
N SER A 282 -14.25 12.12 19.18
CA SER A 282 -14.99 11.92 20.44
C SER A 282 -14.50 10.75 21.29
N ASP A 283 -13.53 9.97 20.82
CA ASP A 283 -12.99 8.84 21.58
C ASP A 283 -12.32 9.35 22.86
N THR A 284 -12.50 8.60 23.95
CA THR A 284 -11.91 8.90 25.26
C THR A 284 -11.06 7.71 25.74
N GLY A 285 -10.22 7.93 26.77
CA GLY A 285 -9.37 6.88 27.32
C GLY A 285 -8.37 6.33 26.30
N LEU A 286 -8.31 4.99 26.16
CA LEU A 286 -7.38 4.33 25.25
C LEU A 286 -7.57 4.75 23.78
N GLY A 287 -8.82 4.99 23.34
CA GLY A 287 -9.09 5.41 21.96
C GLY A 287 -8.48 6.78 21.65
N ALA A 288 -8.55 7.72 22.59
CA ALA A 288 -7.89 9.02 22.47
C ALA A 288 -6.37 8.89 22.37
N VAL A 289 -5.76 8.02 23.19
CA VAL A 289 -4.32 7.73 23.17
C VAL A 289 -3.90 7.15 21.82
N THR A 290 -4.64 6.16 21.29
CA THR A 290 -4.35 5.58 19.97
C THR A 290 -4.48 6.61 18.85
N ARG A 291 -5.51 7.46 18.89
CA ARG A 291 -5.72 8.55 17.92
C ARG A 291 -4.57 9.55 17.94
N ASP A 292 -4.19 10.05 19.11
CA ASP A 292 -3.14 11.05 19.25
C ASP A 292 -1.75 10.47 18.93
N SER A 293 -1.50 9.21 19.29
CA SER A 293 -0.29 8.48 18.88
C SER A 293 -0.22 8.32 17.36
N THR A 294 -1.33 7.96 16.71
CA THR A 294 -1.40 7.82 15.25
C THR A 294 -1.11 9.14 14.54
N LEU A 295 -1.76 10.21 15.00
CA LEU A 295 -1.54 11.57 14.52
C LEU A 295 -0.06 11.97 14.64
N CYS A 296 0.54 11.73 15.80
CA CYS A 296 1.95 12.02 16.05
C CYS A 296 2.88 11.23 15.12
N VAL A 297 2.69 9.91 14.98
CA VAL A 297 3.51 9.05 14.11
C VAL A 297 3.48 9.54 12.66
N HIS A 298 2.32 9.98 12.16
CA HIS A 298 2.20 10.55 10.82
C HIS A 298 2.86 11.92 10.68
N ALA A 299 2.65 12.81 11.64
CA ALA A 299 3.27 14.13 11.63
C ALA A 299 4.80 14.03 11.69
N CYS A 300 5.35 13.21 12.58
CA CYS A 300 6.79 12.96 12.67
C CYS A 300 7.37 12.40 11.36
N PHE A 301 6.65 11.50 10.67
CA PHE A 301 7.05 11.04 9.35
C PHE A 301 7.12 12.18 8.33
N LEU A 302 6.06 12.99 8.24
CA LEU A 302 6.00 14.11 7.29
C LEU A 302 7.08 15.18 7.58
N ILE A 303 7.36 15.43 8.86
CA ILE A 303 8.46 16.32 9.28
C ILE A 303 9.78 15.80 8.72
N LYS A 304 10.11 14.52 8.94
CA LYS A 304 11.33 13.90 8.41
C LYS A 304 11.41 13.95 6.88
N CYS A 305 10.28 13.85 6.19
CA CYS A 305 10.26 13.96 4.73
C CYS A 305 10.60 15.35 4.18
N MET A 306 10.61 16.40 5.02
CA MET A 306 11.05 17.75 4.60
C MET A 306 12.56 17.83 4.32
N SER A 307 13.33 16.83 4.74
CA SER A 307 14.76 16.67 4.40
C SER A 307 15.01 15.61 3.32
N GLU A 308 13.99 15.20 2.55
CA GLU A 308 14.20 14.31 1.41
C GLU A 308 14.93 15.03 0.27
N ARG A 309 15.62 14.27 -0.59
CA ARG A 309 16.41 14.83 -1.70
C ARG A 309 15.50 15.42 -2.78
N GLU A 310 14.41 14.73 -3.08
CA GLU A 310 13.45 15.08 -4.09
C GLU A 310 12.56 16.25 -3.63
N GLU A 311 12.57 17.35 -4.40
CA GLU A 311 11.78 18.54 -4.07
C GLU A 311 10.28 18.28 -4.03
N CYS A 312 9.75 17.47 -4.97
CA CYS A 312 8.34 17.12 -4.99
C CYS A 312 7.89 16.37 -3.71
N ILE A 313 8.78 15.54 -3.13
CA ILE A 313 8.49 14.82 -1.88
C ILE A 313 8.44 15.82 -0.72
N ARG A 314 9.39 16.76 -0.65
CA ARG A 314 9.39 17.81 0.38
C ARG A 314 8.13 18.68 0.29
N GLU A 315 7.75 19.11 -0.91
CA GLU A 315 6.55 19.92 -1.14
C GLU A 315 5.27 19.20 -0.70
N ILE A 316 5.10 17.94 -1.11
CA ILE A 316 3.96 17.11 -0.70
C ILE A 316 3.97 16.96 0.83
N ALA A 317 5.10 16.62 1.44
CA ALA A 317 5.22 16.45 2.88
C ALA A 317 4.78 17.69 3.66
N VAL A 318 5.27 18.88 3.27
CA VAL A 318 4.89 20.17 3.88
C VAL A 318 3.40 20.45 3.71
N ASN A 319 2.86 20.24 2.51
CA ASN A 319 1.44 20.48 2.24
C ASN A 319 0.51 19.57 3.05
N LEU A 320 0.87 18.29 3.18
CA LEU A 320 0.13 17.34 4.03
C LEU A 320 0.28 17.68 5.51
N LEU A 321 1.47 18.07 5.95
CA LEU A 321 1.75 18.44 7.34
C LEU A 321 0.96 19.68 7.77
N ILE A 322 0.87 20.70 6.89
CA ILE A 322 0.06 21.90 7.13
C ILE A 322 -1.42 21.52 7.29
N GLN A 323 -1.97 20.72 6.36
CA GLN A 323 -3.35 20.25 6.45
C GLN A 323 -3.62 19.45 7.72
N LEU A 324 -2.71 18.54 8.09
CA LEU A 324 -2.83 17.70 9.27
C LEU A 324 -2.88 18.55 10.55
N ARG A 325 -1.95 19.50 10.67
CA ARG A 325 -1.85 20.42 11.81
C ARG A 325 -3.04 21.36 11.91
N ASP A 326 -3.49 21.92 10.79
CA ASP A 326 -4.61 22.86 10.79
C ASP A 326 -5.93 22.14 11.11
N LYS A 327 -6.03 20.84 10.78
CA LYS A 327 -7.16 19.98 11.13
C LYS A 327 -7.11 19.47 12.57
N PHE A 328 -5.92 19.13 13.06
CA PHE A 328 -5.68 18.58 14.41
C PHE A 328 -4.62 19.40 15.15
N PRO A 329 -4.98 20.58 15.70
CA PRO A 329 -4.02 21.49 16.32
C PRO A 329 -3.22 20.87 17.47
N GLN A 330 -3.71 19.83 18.13
CA GLN A 330 -3.02 19.20 19.26
C GLN A 330 -1.65 18.62 18.92
N VAL A 331 -1.38 18.36 17.62
CA VAL A 331 -0.05 17.94 17.17
C VAL A 331 1.02 19.02 17.39
N LEU A 332 0.62 20.29 17.49
CA LEU A 332 1.52 21.43 17.62
C LEU A 332 2.36 21.45 18.89
N TRP A 333 1.87 20.84 19.96
CA TRP A 333 2.52 20.76 21.27
C TRP A 333 2.70 19.30 21.71
N ASN A 334 2.79 18.39 20.74
CA ASN A 334 3.26 17.04 21.01
C ASN A 334 4.79 17.03 21.09
N SER A 335 5.35 16.45 22.16
CA SER A 335 6.80 16.45 22.39
C SER A 335 7.56 15.81 21.22
N SER A 336 7.17 14.62 20.77
CA SER A 336 7.87 13.92 19.69
C SER A 336 7.82 14.67 18.35
N CYS A 337 6.75 15.42 18.08
CA CYS A 337 6.66 16.28 16.89
C CYS A 337 7.58 17.49 17.00
N LEU A 338 7.66 18.12 18.18
CA LEU A 338 8.59 19.22 18.44
C LEU A 338 10.04 18.75 18.38
N ASP A 339 10.37 17.62 19.00
CA ASP A 339 11.69 16.99 18.91
C ASP A 339 12.07 16.73 17.46
N SER A 340 11.17 16.11 16.69
CA SER A 340 11.39 15.86 15.27
C SER A 340 11.62 17.16 14.51
N LEU A 341 10.87 18.24 14.80
CA LEU A 341 11.05 19.52 14.11
C LEU A 341 12.35 20.23 14.44
N LEU A 342 12.77 20.18 15.70
CA LEU A 342 13.96 20.89 16.19
C LEU A 342 15.25 20.15 15.86
N PHE A 343 15.26 18.81 15.94
CA PHE A 343 16.48 18.01 15.83
C PHE A 343 16.65 17.31 14.48
N SER A 344 15.64 17.23 13.60
CA SER A 344 15.79 16.54 12.29
C SER A 344 16.81 17.18 11.35
N VAL A 345 17.15 18.45 11.53
CA VAL A 345 18.17 19.14 10.71
C VAL A 345 19.60 18.76 11.16
N ASP A 346 19.78 18.40 12.44
CA ASP A 346 21.09 18.09 13.03
C ASP A 346 21.51 16.61 12.86
N ASP A 347 20.56 15.70 12.65
CA ASP A 347 20.81 14.26 12.44
C ASP A 347 21.41 13.93 11.05
N GLY A 348 21.62 14.94 10.20
CA GLY A 348 22.12 14.81 8.83
C GLY A 348 23.62 14.53 8.71
N SER A 349 24.38 14.48 9.80
CA SER A 349 25.82 14.19 9.77
C SER A 349 26.14 12.69 9.79
N SER A 350 25.61 11.89 8.87
CA SER A 350 26.21 10.59 8.52
C SER A 350 25.59 9.96 7.27
N SER A 351 26.13 10.30 6.09
CA SER A 351 26.29 9.36 4.97
C SER A 351 26.92 10.11 3.79
N ALA A 352 28.19 9.82 3.56
CA ALA A 352 28.97 10.34 2.45
C ALA A 352 28.34 9.97 1.10
N LEU A 353 27.95 10.96 0.30
CA LEU A 353 28.20 11.11 -1.14
C LEU A 353 27.26 12.20 -1.71
N VAL A 354 27.86 13.38 -1.97
CA VAL A 354 27.27 14.62 -2.53
C VAL A 354 26.63 15.55 -1.49
N ASN A 355 27.49 16.32 -0.79
CA ASN A 355 27.09 17.55 -0.09
C ASN A 355 26.76 18.62 -1.14
N ASP A 356 25.52 18.68 -1.62
CA ASP A 356 25.04 19.81 -2.41
C ASP A 356 24.71 20.98 -1.45
N PRO A 357 25.51 22.06 -1.43
CA PRO A 357 25.28 23.17 -0.50
C PRO A 357 23.95 23.88 -0.75
N ALA A 358 23.45 23.89 -2.00
CA ALA A 358 22.19 24.52 -2.36
C ALA A 358 21.01 23.75 -1.78
N TRP A 359 21.03 22.42 -1.88
CA TRP A 359 20.03 21.55 -1.25
C TRP A 359 20.03 21.70 0.28
N ILE A 360 21.20 21.69 0.93
CA ILE A 360 21.31 21.88 2.39
C ILE A 360 20.71 23.23 2.80
N ALA A 361 21.02 24.30 2.07
CA ALA A 361 20.48 25.62 2.36
C ALA A 361 18.95 25.67 2.16
N ALA A 362 18.43 25.02 1.13
CA ALA A 362 16.99 24.93 0.87
C ALA A 362 16.26 24.17 1.98
N VAL A 363 16.79 23.02 2.41
CA VAL A 363 16.24 22.23 3.53
C VAL A 363 16.26 23.04 4.82
N ARG A 364 17.39 23.68 5.17
CA ARG A 364 17.49 24.51 6.38
C ARG A 364 16.48 25.66 6.36
N SER A 365 16.39 26.40 5.26
CA SER A 365 15.43 27.50 5.10
C SER A 365 13.98 27.01 5.21
N LEU A 366 13.68 25.83 4.67
CA LEU A 366 12.36 25.21 4.78
C LEU A 366 12.03 24.88 6.24
N TYR A 367 12.93 24.22 6.96
CA TYR A 367 12.73 23.89 8.37
C TYR A 367 12.60 25.15 9.23
N GLU A 368 13.47 26.14 9.06
CA GLU A 368 13.38 27.43 9.79
C GLU A 368 12.01 28.08 9.64
N ARG A 369 11.47 28.11 8.41
CA ARG A 369 10.15 28.66 8.13
C ARG A 369 9.05 27.84 8.81
N VAL A 370 9.06 26.52 8.64
CA VAL A 370 8.04 25.63 9.19
C VAL A 370 8.06 25.63 10.72
N VAL A 371 9.24 25.54 11.34
CA VAL A 371 9.44 25.59 12.80
C VAL A 371 8.95 26.92 13.37
N ARG A 372 9.30 28.05 12.74
CA ARG A 372 8.83 29.37 13.16
C ARG A 372 7.30 29.45 13.16
N GLU A 373 6.65 29.04 12.08
CA GLU A 373 5.19 29.02 12.00
C GLU A 373 4.58 28.06 13.02
N TRP A 374 5.20 26.90 13.23
CA TRP A 374 4.78 25.88 14.18
C TRP A 374 4.78 26.41 15.61
N ILE A 375 5.89 27.03 16.03
CA ILE A 375 6.03 27.61 17.38
C ILE A 375 5.04 28.75 17.58
N ILE A 376 4.88 29.66 16.61
CA ILE A 376 3.93 30.77 16.71
C ILE A 376 2.50 30.25 16.90
N LYS A 377 2.06 29.29 16.07
CA LYS A 377 0.73 28.68 16.21
C LYS A 377 0.60 27.92 17.53
N SER A 378 1.59 27.12 17.90
CA SER A 378 1.61 26.36 19.16
C SER A 378 1.44 27.28 20.38
N LEU A 379 2.19 28.38 20.44
CA LEU A 379 2.07 29.39 21.50
C LEU A 379 0.70 30.09 21.52
N SER A 380 0.05 30.27 20.38
CA SER A 380 -1.30 30.85 20.32
C SER A 380 -2.39 29.92 20.87
N TYR A 381 -2.23 28.61 20.73
CA TYR A 381 -3.22 27.63 21.19
C TYR A 381 -2.94 27.12 22.61
N ALA A 382 -1.68 26.87 22.97
CA ALA A 382 -1.29 26.21 24.22
C ALA A 382 0.00 26.81 24.83
N PRO A 383 0.03 28.10 25.20
CA PRO A 383 1.26 28.83 25.55
C PRO A 383 2.08 28.17 26.66
N CYS A 384 1.44 27.77 27.78
CA CYS A 384 2.16 27.19 28.92
C CYS A 384 2.76 25.82 28.58
N THR A 385 2.02 24.97 27.85
CA THR A 385 2.48 23.64 27.45
C THR A 385 3.65 23.76 26.47
N THR A 386 3.52 24.60 25.45
CA THR A 386 4.57 24.85 24.47
C THR A 386 5.83 25.42 25.11
N GLN A 387 5.69 26.40 26.01
CA GLN A 387 6.84 26.95 26.74
C GLN A 387 7.53 25.90 27.62
N GLY A 388 6.77 25.06 28.31
CA GLY A 388 7.33 23.97 29.12
C GLY A 388 8.13 22.98 28.29
N LEU A 389 7.60 22.57 27.12
CA LEU A 389 8.30 21.66 26.20
C LEU A 389 9.59 22.28 25.65
N LEU A 390 9.52 23.51 25.13
CA LEU A 390 10.70 24.21 24.62
C LEU A 390 11.78 24.40 25.70
N GLN A 391 11.37 24.61 26.95
CA GLN A 391 12.32 24.70 28.07
C GLN A 391 13.04 23.37 28.33
N VAL A 392 12.32 22.25 28.24
CA VAL A 392 12.91 20.91 28.38
C VAL A 392 13.90 20.64 27.25
N ASP A 393 13.54 20.95 26.00
CA ASP A 393 14.39 20.72 24.84
C ASP A 393 15.68 21.57 24.91
N LEU A 394 15.58 22.82 25.38
CA LEU A 394 16.73 23.68 25.64
C LEU A 394 17.66 23.13 26.72
N LEU A 395 17.12 22.47 27.75
CA LEU A 395 17.93 21.81 28.78
C LEU A 395 18.66 20.60 28.19
N ILE A 396 17.97 19.79 27.39
CA ILE A 396 18.54 18.62 26.71
C ILE A 396 19.68 19.05 25.76
N ALA A 397 19.46 20.07 24.92
CA ALA A 397 20.48 20.58 24.00
C ALA A 397 21.74 21.09 24.73
N LYS A 398 21.57 21.72 25.89
CA LYS A 398 22.70 22.14 26.74
C LYS A 398 23.48 20.97 27.31
N SER A 399 22.80 19.87 27.67
CA SER A 399 23.46 18.66 28.17
C SER A 399 24.33 17.96 27.12
N TYR A 400 24.03 18.10 25.83
CA TYR A 400 24.87 17.55 24.74
C TYR A 400 26.03 18.46 24.33
N SER A 401 26.09 19.70 24.84
CA SER A 401 27.14 20.69 24.53
C SER A 401 28.24 20.76 25.60
N LEU A 402 28.16 19.92 26.64
CA LEU A 402 29.15 19.71 27.70
C LEU A 402 29.83 18.36 27.51
#